data_AF-C7XD34-F1
#
_entry.id   AF-C7XD34-F1
#
_cell.length_a   1.000
_cell.length_b   1.000
_cell.length_c   1.000
_cell.angle_alpha   90.00
_cell.angle_beta   90.00
_cell.angle_gamma   90.00
#
_symmetry.space_group_name_H-M   'P 1'
#
loop_
_entity.id
_entity.type
_entity.pdbx_description
1 polymer ?
#
loop_
_entity_poly.entity_id
_entity_poly.type
_entity_poly.pdbx_seq_one_letter_code
_entity_poly.pdbx_strand_id
1 'polypeptide(L)' 'METVIVTTESAIEKIMERVLDKKLPKPPESDVEKTYSINQVARMMGRSHKKISDLVAAGVLKATADNRIFESSIKEYNNK' A
#
# COMPACT_ATOMS: atom_id res chain seq x y z
N MET A 1 -42.63 -17.97 -14.42
CA MET A 1 -42.96 -18.11 -12.98
C MET A 1 -42.49 -16.85 -12.29
N GLU A 2 -43.43 -16.04 -11.81
CA GLU A 2 -43.08 -14.89 -10.97
C GLU A 2 -42.80 -15.41 -9.57
N THR A 3 -41.55 -15.28 -9.11
CA THR A 3 -41.16 -15.66 -7.76
C THR A 3 -41.40 -14.47 -6.85
N VAL A 4 -42.46 -14.53 -6.03
CA VAL A 4 -42.72 -13.52 -5.00
C VAL A 4 -41.93 -13.89 -3.75
N ILE A 5 -41.02 -13.02 -3.34
CA ILE A 5 -40.22 -13.20 -2.12
C ILE A 5 -40.76 -12.23 -1.07
N VAL A 6 -41.33 -12.76 0.02
CA VAL A 6 -41.73 -11.96 1.18
C VAL A 6 -40.54 -11.87 2.12
N THR A 7 -40.05 -10.66 2.36
CA THR A 7 -38.85 -10.38 3.16
C THR A 7 -39.03 -9.10 3.96
N THR A 8 -38.20 -8.90 4.98
CA THR A 8 -38.12 -7.64 5.72
C THR A 8 -37.15 -6.66 5.04
N GLU A 9 -37.33 -5.37 5.29
CA GLU A 9 -36.43 -4.31 4.80
C GLU A 9 -34.97 -4.58 5.20
N SER A 10 -34.74 -4.95 6.47
CA SER A 10 -33.42 -5.29 7.01
C SER A 10 -32.76 -6.49 6.32
N ALA A 11 -33.54 -7.43 5.77
CA ALA A 11 -33.02 -8.55 5.02
C ALA A 11 -32.67 -8.14 3.57
N ILE A 12 -33.41 -7.19 2.99
CA ILE A 12 -33.07 -6.61 1.68
C ILE A 12 -31.74 -5.87 1.77
N GLU A 13 -31.53 -5.04 2.78
CA GLU A 13 -30.26 -4.30 2.98
C GLU A 13 -29.06 -5.25 3.04
N LYS A 14 -29.13 -6.30 3.89
CA LYS A 14 -28.06 -7.30 4.00
C LYS A 14 -27.80 -8.04 2.68
N ILE A 15 -28.85 -8.32 1.92
CA ILE A 15 -28.71 -8.97 0.61
C ILE A 15 -28.05 -8.01 -0.38
N MET A 16 -28.46 -6.74 -0.40
CA MET A 16 -27.86 -5.72 -1.26
C MET A 16 -26.39 -5.50 -0.92
N GLU A 17 -26.02 -5.34 0.35
CA GLU A 17 -24.62 -5.23 0.80
C GLU A 17 -23.81 -6.43 0.31
N ARG A 18 -24.29 -7.65 0.56
CA ARG A 18 -23.60 -8.88 0.13
C ARG A 18 -23.44 -8.98 -1.39
N VAL A 19 -24.41 -8.50 -2.16
CA VAL A 19 -24.38 -8.54 -3.63
C VAL A 19 -23.45 -7.45 -4.17
N LEU A 20 -23.48 -6.25 -3.58
CA LEU A 20 -22.62 -5.14 -3.95
C LEU A 20 -21.16 -5.45 -3.61
N ASP A 21 -20.87 -5.97 -2.42
CA ASP A 21 -19.52 -6.40 -2.02
C ASP A 21 -18.96 -7.53 -2.91
N LYS A 22 -19.83 -8.38 -3.46
CA LYS A 22 -19.42 -9.42 -4.41
C LYS A 22 -19.17 -8.89 -5.83
N LYS A 23 -19.87 -7.82 -6.24
CA LYS A 23 -19.78 -7.25 -7.58
C LYS A 23 -18.76 -6.13 -7.70
N LEU A 24 -18.46 -5.47 -6.60
CA LEU A 24 -17.38 -4.52 -6.51
C LEU A 24 -16.11 -5.32 -6.17
N PRO A 25 -15.22 -5.58 -7.14
CA PRO A 25 -13.87 -5.98 -6.75
C PRO A 25 -13.39 -4.92 -5.78
N LYS A 26 -13.02 -5.32 -4.56
CA LYS A 26 -12.22 -4.44 -3.71
C LYS A 26 -11.10 -3.95 -4.62
N PRO A 27 -10.88 -2.63 -4.77
CA PRO A 27 -9.72 -2.18 -5.52
C PRO A 27 -8.54 -2.96 -4.93
N PRO A 28 -7.68 -3.57 -5.77
CA PRO A 28 -6.50 -4.26 -5.25
C PRO A 28 -5.90 -3.29 -4.24
N GLU A 29 -5.71 -3.72 -3.00
CA GLU A 29 -5.01 -2.91 -2.00
C GLU A 29 -3.79 -2.39 -2.73
N SER A 30 -3.80 -1.09 -2.99
CA SER A 30 -3.07 -0.53 -4.11
C SER A 30 -1.65 -1.08 -4.09
N ASP A 31 -1.21 -1.75 -5.16
CA ASP A 31 0.19 -2.13 -5.42
C ASP A 31 1.10 -0.88 -5.57
N VAL A 32 0.67 0.26 -5.02
CA VAL A 32 1.44 1.47 -4.89
C VAL A 32 2.45 1.21 -3.78
N GLU A 33 3.65 0.86 -4.21
CA GLU A 33 4.80 0.74 -3.35
C GLU A 33 4.96 1.98 -2.47
N LYS A 34 5.10 1.77 -1.16
CA LYS A 34 5.32 2.88 -0.23
C LYS A 34 6.70 3.48 -0.47
N THR A 35 6.75 4.80 -0.45
CA THR A 35 8.00 5.56 -0.54
C THR A 35 8.18 6.42 0.70
N TYR A 36 9.42 6.62 1.11
CA TYR A 36 9.80 7.35 2.32
C TYR A 36 10.79 8.46 2.01
N SER A 37 10.74 9.56 2.74
CA SER A 37 11.78 10.59 2.64
C SER A 37 13.10 10.11 3.25
N ILE A 38 14.22 10.70 2.83
CA ILE A 38 15.55 10.40 3.39
C ILE A 38 15.56 10.55 4.93
N ASN A 39 14.87 11.55 5.47
CA ASN A 39 14.73 11.75 6.91
C ASN A 39 13.99 10.59 7.61
N GLN A 40 12.92 10.10 7.00
CA GLN A 40 12.18 8.95 7.53
C GLN A 40 13.06 7.70 7.51
N VAL A 41 13.77 7.45 6.41
CA VAL A 41 14.71 6.31 6.28
C VAL A 41 15.87 6.41 7.26
N ALA A 42 16.44 7.59 7.45
CA ALA A 42 17.50 7.83 8.44
C ALA A 42 17.05 7.45 9.86
N ARG A 43 15.82 7.83 10.23
CA ARG A 43 15.21 7.43 11.52
C ARG A 43 14.93 5.93 11.60
N MET A 44 14.38 5.33 10.54
CA MET A 44 14.07 3.90 10.49
C MET A 44 15.31 3.02 10.59
N MET A 45 16.41 3.41 9.92
CA MET A 45 17.66 2.65 9.89
C MET A 45 18.64 3.02 11.00
N GLY A 46 18.34 4.04 11.81
CA GLY A 46 19.26 4.56 12.83
C GLY A 46 20.57 5.10 12.24
N ARG A 47 20.53 5.72 11.06
CA ARG A 47 21.69 6.25 10.34
C ARG A 47 21.58 7.76 10.18
N SER A 48 22.70 8.42 9.91
CA SER A 48 22.70 9.86 9.60
C SER A 48 22.04 10.12 8.24
N HIS A 49 21.39 11.29 8.10
CA HIS A 49 20.80 11.73 6.82
C HIS A 49 21.82 11.69 5.68
N LYS A 50 23.05 12.17 5.94
CA LYS A 50 24.14 12.14 4.97
C LYS A 50 24.43 10.72 4.49
N LYS A 51 24.48 9.74 5.39
CA LYS A 51 24.76 8.35 5.01
C LYS A 51 23.68 7.79 4.09
N ILE A 52 22.40 8.08 4.36
CA ILE A 52 21.31 7.66 3.47
C ILE A 52 21.38 8.37 2.13
N SER A 53 21.68 9.68 2.11
CA SER A 53 21.89 10.44 0.87
C SER A 53 23.03 9.88 0.02
N ASP A 54 24.15 9.51 0.65
CA ASP A 54 25.30 8.91 -0.03
C ASP A 54 24.92 7.53 -0.62
N LEU A 55 24.07 6.75 0.06
CA LEU A 55 23.57 5.45 -0.44
C LEU A 55 22.63 5.59 -1.64
N VAL A 56 21.80 6.64 -1.68
CA VAL A 56 20.95 6.97 -2.82
C VAL A 56 21.80 7.42 -4.01
N ALA A 57 22.78 8.31 -3.78
CA ALA A 57 23.70 8.79 -4.81
C ALA A 57 24.58 7.65 -5.40
N ALA A 58 24.96 6.68 -4.58
CA ALA A 58 25.68 5.48 -5.01
C ALA A 58 24.79 4.45 -5.72
N GLY A 59 23.48 4.68 -5.82
CA GLY A 59 22.51 3.76 -6.44
C GLY A 59 22.23 2.48 -5.62
N VAL A 60 22.66 2.44 -4.36
CA VAL A 60 22.43 1.30 -3.47
C VAL A 60 20.99 1.27 -2.99
N LEU A 61 20.42 2.44 -2.67
CA LEU A 61 19.00 2.61 -2.39
C LEU A 61 18.31 3.18 -3.63
N LYS A 62 17.33 2.45 -4.15
CA LYS A 62 16.49 2.92 -5.26
C LYS A 62 15.57 4.01 -4.73
N ALA A 63 15.58 5.15 -5.43
CA ALA A 63 14.73 6.28 -5.14
C ALA A 63 14.02 6.77 -6.40
N THR A 64 12.89 7.45 -6.20
CA THR A 64 12.18 8.21 -7.23
C THR A 64 12.95 9.48 -7.61
N ALA A 65 12.53 10.14 -8.70
CA ALA A 65 13.14 11.39 -9.16
C ALA A 65 13.10 12.52 -8.11
N ASP A 66 12.13 12.50 -7.19
CA ASP A 66 12.01 13.44 -6.06
C ASP A 66 12.74 12.97 -4.79
N ASN A 67 13.68 12.00 -4.90
CA ASN A 67 14.48 11.46 -3.81
C ASN A 67 13.67 10.78 -2.68
N ARG A 68 12.54 10.15 -3.01
CA ARG A 68 11.83 9.27 -2.08
C ARG A 68 12.29 7.84 -2.29
N ILE A 69 12.63 7.16 -1.21
CA ILE A 69 13.21 5.82 -1.22
C ILE A 69 12.09 4.79 -1.16
N PHE A 70 12.17 3.79 -2.02
CA PHE A 70 11.22 2.69 -2.11
C PHE A 70 11.31 1.73 -0.92
N GLU A 71 10.17 1.29 -0.39
CA GLU A 71 10.12 0.32 0.72
C GLU A 71 10.80 -1.01 0.36
N SER A 72 10.63 -1.52 -0.86
CA SER A 72 11.32 -2.74 -1.32
C SER A 72 12.83 -2.58 -1.24
N SER A 73 13.37 -1.44 -1.66
CA SER A 73 14.80 -1.20 -1.66
C SER A 73 15.39 -1.14 -0.25
N ILE A 74 14.65 -0.60 0.73
CA ILE A 74 15.06 -0.61 2.13
C ILE A 74 15.08 -2.05 2.66
N LYS A 75 14.06 -2.84 2.36
CA LYS A 75 13.98 -4.25 2.74
C LYS A 75 15.10 -5.09 2.11
N GLU A 76 15.37 -4.90 0.82
CA GLU A 76 16.48 -5.54 0.10
C GLU A 76 17.83 -5.21 0.72
N TYR A 77 18.04 -3.96 1.14
CA TYR A 77 19.28 -3.54 1.77
C TYR A 77 19.48 -4.16 3.15
N ASN A 78 18.43 -4.25 3.97
CA ASN A 78 18.51 -4.79 5.34
C ASN A 78 18.59 -6.32 5.39
N ASN A 79 18.11 -7.01 4.36
CA ASN A 79 18.15 -8.47 4.25
C ASN A 79 19.46 -9.01 3.64
N LYS A 80 20.40 -8.13 3.29
CA LYS A 80 21.79 -8.49 2.96
C LYS A 80 22.63 -8.60 4.23
#